data_AF-A0A437DE95-F1
#
_entry.id   AF-A0A437DE95-F1
#
_cell.length_a   1.000
_cell.length_b   1.000
_cell.length_c   1.000
_cell.angle_alpha   90.00
_cell.angle_beta   90.00
_cell.angle_gamma   90.00
#
_symmetry.space_group_name_H-M   'P 1'
#
loop_
_entity.id
_entity.type
_entity.pdbx_description
1 polymer ?
#
loop_
_entity_poly.entity_id
_entity_poly.type
_entity_poly.pdbx_seq_one_letter_code
_entity_poly.pdbx_strand_id
1 'polypeptide(L)'
;MSWLFGLNKGQPEPPPGLPEPPPPPPPPAGGSSGGGDKPKDKWSNFDPTGLERAAQAAKELDKSRHAKEALDLARMQESTSQMEYQTKIKEYEAAVEQLKGDQIRIQGEERRKTLNEETKQHQARAQYQDKLARQRYEDQLRQQQLLNEENLRKQEESVQKQEAMRKATIEHEMELRHKNELMRIEAETKARARVERENADIIREQIRLKAAEHRQTVLESIKTAGAVFGEGFRAFVSDWDKVTATVAGLTLLAVGVYSARNATGVAGRYIEARLGKPSLVRETSRFTVAEAVKHPIKTAKRLKSKPQDALEGVVLSPSLEERVRDIAIATRNTRQKQAYRNISDVALQNRRCRW
;
A
#
# COMPACT_ATOMS: atom_id res chain seq x y z
N MET A 1 -84.12 -2.52 -26.19
CA MET A 1 -83.41 -2.42 -27.48
C MET A 1 -81.93 -2.73 -27.26
N SER A 2 -81.55 -3.97 -27.59
CA SER A 2 -80.36 -4.37 -28.37
C SER A 2 -78.93 -3.96 -27.96
N TRP A 3 -78.05 -4.98 -28.05
CA TRP A 3 -76.56 -5.04 -28.05
C TRP A 3 -75.92 -5.23 -26.66
N LEU A 4 -75.82 -6.47 -26.18
CA LEU A 4 -74.76 -7.48 -26.45
C LEU A 4 -73.36 -6.98 -26.06
N PHE A 5 -72.94 -7.16 -24.80
CA PHE A 5 -72.30 -8.36 -24.22
C PHE A 5 -70.81 -8.49 -24.56
N GLY A 6 -69.96 -8.18 -23.57
CA GLY A 6 -68.53 -8.41 -23.61
C GLY A 6 -67.82 -7.98 -22.33
N LEU A 7 -68.35 -8.31 -21.14
CA LEU A 7 -67.61 -8.18 -19.87
C LEU A 7 -67.00 -9.53 -19.51
N ASN A 8 -65.72 -9.69 -19.83
CA ASN A 8 -64.89 -10.81 -19.42
C ASN A 8 -64.57 -10.65 -17.92
N LYS A 9 -65.26 -11.42 -17.06
CA LYS A 9 -65.03 -11.45 -15.63
C LYS A 9 -64.55 -12.86 -15.27
N GLY A 10 -63.29 -12.94 -14.88
CA GLY A 10 -62.61 -14.18 -14.55
C GLY A 10 -63.28 -14.94 -13.40
N GLN A 11 -63.33 -16.25 -13.57
CA GLN A 11 -63.55 -17.23 -12.51
C GLN A 11 -62.32 -18.15 -12.40
N PRO A 12 -62.07 -18.71 -11.21
CA PRO A 12 -60.81 -19.36 -10.84
C PRO A 12 -60.71 -20.77 -11.42
N GLU A 13 -59.50 -21.15 -11.81
CA GLU A 13 -59.17 -22.48 -12.34
C GLU A 13 -59.24 -23.58 -11.25
N PRO A 14 -59.88 -24.73 -11.51
CA PRO A 14 -59.71 -25.96 -10.73
C PRO A 14 -58.48 -26.77 -11.21
N PRO A 15 -57.96 -27.72 -10.39
CA PRO A 15 -56.62 -28.30 -10.57
C PRO A 15 -56.49 -29.18 -11.82
N PRO A 16 -55.26 -29.41 -12.35
CA PRO A 16 -55.06 -30.13 -13.59
C PRO A 16 -55.43 -31.62 -13.44
N GLY A 17 -56.45 -32.02 -14.20
CA GLY A 17 -56.85 -33.39 -14.41
C GLY A 17 -55.90 -34.14 -15.34
N LEU A 18 -55.95 -35.47 -15.21
CA LEU A 18 -55.18 -36.49 -15.91
C LEU A 18 -55.17 -36.32 -17.44
N PRO A 19 -54.11 -36.74 -18.15
CA PRO A 19 -54.04 -36.63 -19.61
C PRO A 19 -55.06 -37.56 -20.30
N GLU A 20 -55.87 -36.98 -21.20
CA GLU A 20 -56.70 -37.70 -22.17
C GLU A 20 -55.85 -38.53 -23.15
N PRO A 21 -56.32 -39.72 -23.57
CA PRO A 21 -55.65 -40.50 -24.60
C PRO A 21 -55.82 -39.87 -26.00
N PRO A 22 -54.82 -40.00 -26.90
CA PRO A 22 -54.87 -39.38 -28.23
C PRO A 22 -55.92 -40.02 -29.15
N PRO A 23 -56.47 -39.27 -30.13
CA PRO A 23 -57.43 -39.79 -31.10
C PRO A 23 -56.79 -40.80 -32.06
N PRO A 24 -57.55 -41.81 -32.54
CA PRO A 24 -57.03 -42.83 -33.43
C PRO A 24 -56.67 -42.27 -34.83
N PRO A 25 -55.66 -42.84 -35.52
CA PRO A 25 -55.23 -42.38 -36.83
C PRO A 25 -56.24 -42.75 -37.95
N PRO A 26 -56.26 -41.99 -39.07
CA PRO A 26 -57.14 -42.27 -40.21
C PRO A 26 -56.71 -43.54 -40.98
N PRO A 27 -57.65 -44.24 -41.66
CA PRO A 27 -57.36 -45.48 -42.38
C PRO A 27 -56.52 -45.23 -43.65
N PRO A 28 -55.66 -46.19 -44.06
CA PRO A 28 -54.84 -46.04 -45.25
C PRO A 28 -55.66 -46.18 -46.54
N ALA A 29 -55.32 -45.34 -47.52
CA ALA A 29 -55.85 -45.34 -48.87
C ALA A 29 -55.40 -46.60 -49.64
N GLY A 30 -56.33 -47.14 -50.45
CA GLY A 30 -56.17 -48.37 -51.19
C GLY A 30 -55.10 -48.33 -52.28
N GLY A 31 -54.38 -49.46 -52.40
CA GLY A 31 -53.61 -49.85 -53.56
C GLY A 31 -54.10 -51.22 -54.03
N SER A 32 -54.72 -51.24 -55.20
CA SER A 32 -55.17 -52.44 -55.91
C SER A 32 -53.97 -53.23 -56.43
N SER A 33 -53.90 -54.52 -56.10
CA SER A 33 -53.18 -55.51 -56.91
C SER A 33 -53.77 -56.90 -56.67
N GLY A 34 -54.50 -57.37 -57.69
CA GLY A 34 -54.49 -58.74 -58.21
C GLY A 34 -54.58 -59.93 -57.24
N GLY A 35 -55.70 -60.64 -57.33
CA GLY A 35 -55.80 -62.03 -56.90
C GLY A 35 -57.15 -62.31 -56.27
N GLY A 36 -58.09 -62.80 -57.07
CA GLY A 36 -59.43 -63.12 -56.59
C GLY A 36 -59.41 -64.15 -55.49
N ASP A 37 -60.27 -63.96 -54.49
CA ASP A 37 -60.72 -65.06 -53.64
C ASP A 37 -62.19 -64.83 -53.32
N LYS A 38 -63.01 -65.77 -53.83
CA LYS A 38 -64.37 -66.00 -53.37
C LYS A 38 -64.34 -66.22 -51.86
N PRO A 39 -65.44 -66.00 -51.12
CA PRO A 39 -65.51 -66.46 -49.73
C PRO A 39 -65.15 -67.94 -49.71
N LYS A 40 -64.01 -68.30 -49.09
CA LYS A 40 -63.62 -69.69 -48.86
C LYS A 40 -64.65 -70.27 -47.93
N ASP A 41 -65.62 -70.95 -48.53
CA ASP A 41 -66.56 -71.81 -47.84
C ASP A 41 -65.75 -72.73 -46.93
N LYS A 42 -66.11 -72.80 -45.64
CA LYS A 42 -65.46 -73.61 -44.59
C LYS A 42 -65.40 -75.12 -44.92
N TRP A 43 -65.88 -75.52 -46.09
CA TRP A 43 -65.92 -76.87 -46.63
C TRP A 43 -64.83 -77.16 -47.67
N SER A 44 -64.07 -76.16 -48.16
CA SER A 44 -63.08 -76.38 -49.23
C SER A 44 -61.81 -77.11 -48.79
N ASN A 45 -61.59 -77.27 -47.49
CA ASN A 45 -60.49 -78.06 -46.92
C ASN A 45 -60.97 -79.45 -46.41
N PHE A 46 -62.20 -79.84 -46.73
CA PHE A 46 -62.72 -81.15 -46.39
C PHE A 46 -62.23 -82.16 -47.43
N ASP A 47 -61.26 -83.00 -47.05
CA ASP A 47 -60.76 -84.06 -47.92
C ASP A 47 -61.63 -85.32 -47.74
N PRO A 48 -62.57 -85.62 -48.67
CA PRO A 48 -63.43 -86.78 -48.56
C PRO A 48 -62.65 -88.09 -48.65
N THR A 49 -61.46 -88.08 -49.28
CA THR A 49 -60.62 -89.26 -49.46
C THR A 49 -59.91 -89.65 -48.17
N GLY A 50 -59.54 -88.67 -47.33
CA GLY A 50 -58.99 -88.90 -45.99
C GLY A 50 -60.01 -89.56 -45.06
N LEU A 51 -61.28 -89.16 -45.16
CA LEU A 51 -62.36 -89.78 -44.40
C LEU A 51 -62.73 -91.18 -44.89
N GLU A 52 -62.73 -91.40 -46.21
CA GLU A 52 -62.94 -92.74 -46.77
C GLU A 52 -61.80 -93.70 -46.35
N ARG A 53 -60.55 -93.22 -46.36
CA ARG A 53 -59.39 -93.97 -45.90
C ARG A 53 -59.43 -94.24 -44.40
N ALA A 54 -59.81 -93.24 -43.59
CA ALA A 54 -59.99 -93.42 -42.16
C ALA A 54 -61.12 -94.41 -41.84
N ALA A 55 -62.21 -94.39 -42.60
CA ALA A 55 -63.34 -95.31 -42.43
C ALA A 55 -63.02 -96.74 -42.85
N GLN A 56 -62.27 -96.93 -43.96
CA GLN A 56 -61.76 -98.25 -44.36
C GLN A 56 -60.74 -98.77 -43.34
N ALA A 57 -59.80 -97.93 -42.90
CA ALA A 57 -58.83 -98.28 -41.86
C ALA A 57 -59.51 -98.65 -40.54
N ALA A 58 -60.55 -97.93 -40.11
CA ALA A 58 -61.32 -98.27 -38.91
C ALA A 58 -62.03 -99.63 -39.03
N LYS A 59 -62.65 -99.95 -40.19
CA LYS A 59 -63.27 -101.26 -40.44
C LYS A 59 -62.26 -102.41 -40.47
N GLU A 60 -61.05 -102.17 -40.95
CA GLU A 60 -59.97 -103.15 -40.94
C GLU A 60 -59.39 -103.34 -39.53
N LEU A 61 -59.30 -102.26 -38.75
CA LEU A 61 -58.87 -102.28 -37.35
C LEU A 61 -59.82 -103.12 -36.48
N ASP A 62 -61.14 -102.94 -36.64
CA ASP A 62 -62.19 -103.68 -35.91
C ASP A 62 -62.20 -105.19 -36.17
N LYS A 63 -61.73 -105.64 -37.34
CA LYS A 63 -61.60 -107.07 -37.68
C LYS A 63 -60.37 -107.72 -37.05
N SER A 64 -59.41 -106.93 -36.57
CA SER A 64 -58.15 -107.43 -35.99
C SER A 64 -58.33 -107.83 -34.51
N ARG A 65 -57.54 -108.80 -34.02
CA ARG A 65 -57.58 -109.23 -32.61
C ARG A 65 -57.11 -108.15 -31.62
N HIS A 66 -56.36 -107.16 -32.07
CA HIS A 66 -55.72 -106.12 -31.24
C HIS A 66 -56.37 -104.73 -31.42
N ALA A 67 -57.60 -104.66 -31.95
CA ALA A 67 -58.31 -103.41 -32.21
C ALA A 67 -58.32 -102.46 -30.99
N LYS A 68 -58.52 -103.02 -29.79
CA LYS A 68 -58.56 -102.26 -28.53
C LYS A 68 -57.21 -101.63 -28.20
N GLU A 69 -56.12 -102.38 -28.30
CA GLU A 69 -54.76 -101.92 -28.00
C GLU A 69 -54.30 -100.84 -29.00
N ALA A 70 -54.66 -100.99 -30.28
CA ALA A 70 -54.36 -99.99 -31.31
C ALA A 70 -55.15 -98.68 -31.11
N LEU A 71 -56.43 -98.77 -30.71
CA LEU A 71 -57.23 -97.59 -30.34
C LEU A 71 -56.69 -96.91 -29.08
N ASP A 72 -56.25 -97.67 -28.09
CA ASP A 72 -55.64 -97.13 -26.87
C ASP A 72 -54.30 -96.45 -27.18
N LEU A 73 -53.47 -97.01 -28.07
CA LEU A 73 -52.25 -96.36 -28.55
C LEU A 73 -52.54 -95.07 -29.33
N ALA A 74 -53.53 -95.07 -30.21
CA ALA A 74 -53.96 -93.86 -30.92
C ALA A 74 -54.47 -92.79 -29.94
N ARG A 75 -55.24 -93.20 -28.92
CA ARG A 75 -55.71 -92.29 -27.86
C ARG A 75 -54.54 -91.73 -27.05
N MET A 76 -53.51 -92.53 -26.76
CA MET A 76 -52.30 -92.08 -26.10
C MET A 76 -51.50 -91.11 -26.98
N GLN A 77 -51.32 -91.40 -28.29
CA GLN A 77 -50.64 -90.52 -29.24
C GLN A 77 -51.36 -89.18 -29.45
N GLU A 78 -52.70 -89.18 -29.47
CA GLU A 78 -53.49 -87.95 -29.50
C GLU A 78 -53.34 -87.17 -28.20
N SER A 79 -53.32 -87.86 -27.05
CA SER A 79 -53.08 -87.20 -25.77
C SER A 79 -51.68 -86.58 -25.68
N THR A 80 -50.63 -87.25 -26.19
CA THR A 80 -49.29 -86.68 -26.25
C THR A 80 -49.22 -85.51 -27.23
N SER A 81 -49.89 -85.62 -28.38
CA SER A 81 -49.96 -84.52 -29.36
C SER A 81 -50.66 -83.29 -28.77
N GLN A 82 -51.77 -83.48 -28.05
CA GLN A 82 -52.46 -82.41 -27.32
C GLN A 82 -51.55 -81.77 -26.27
N MET A 83 -50.77 -82.58 -25.54
CA MET A 83 -49.80 -82.08 -24.56
C MET A 83 -48.69 -81.27 -25.24
N GLU A 84 -48.16 -81.71 -26.38
CA GLU A 84 -47.17 -80.96 -27.17
C GLU A 84 -47.73 -79.63 -27.72
N TYR A 85 -48.99 -79.60 -28.14
CA TYR A 85 -49.64 -78.35 -28.52
C TYR A 85 -49.82 -77.43 -27.32
N GLN A 86 -50.18 -77.97 -26.15
CA GLN A 86 -50.25 -77.17 -24.92
C GLN A 86 -48.90 -76.63 -24.48
N THR A 87 -47.80 -77.40 -24.60
CA THR A 87 -46.46 -76.89 -24.29
C THR A 87 -46.09 -75.76 -25.26
N LYS A 88 -46.34 -75.93 -26.56
CA LYS A 88 -46.10 -74.87 -27.57
C LYS A 88 -46.93 -73.61 -27.29
N ILE A 89 -48.20 -73.76 -26.93
CA ILE A 89 -49.06 -72.61 -26.55
C ILE A 89 -48.44 -71.87 -25.36
N LYS A 90 -48.03 -72.59 -24.31
CA LYS A 90 -47.39 -72.00 -23.13
C LYS A 90 -46.05 -71.34 -23.45
N GLU A 91 -45.27 -71.91 -24.36
CA GLU A 91 -44.02 -71.31 -24.85
C GLU A 91 -44.29 -70.02 -25.62
N TYR A 92 -45.31 -69.98 -26.48
CA TYR A 92 -45.73 -68.76 -27.17
C TYR A 92 -46.30 -67.71 -26.21
N GLU A 93 -47.09 -68.11 -25.22
CA GLU A 93 -47.57 -67.22 -24.17
C GLU A 93 -46.41 -66.61 -23.39
N ALA A 94 -45.43 -67.41 -22.97
CA ALA A 94 -44.23 -66.93 -22.31
C ALA A 94 -43.42 -65.98 -23.21
N ALA A 95 -43.28 -66.28 -24.50
CA ALA A 95 -42.60 -65.41 -25.45
C ALA A 95 -43.34 -64.06 -25.63
N VAL A 96 -44.68 -64.08 -25.68
CA VAL A 96 -45.50 -62.87 -25.75
C VAL A 96 -45.37 -62.05 -24.46
N GLU A 97 -45.33 -62.68 -23.29
CA GLU A 97 -45.09 -62.00 -22.02
C GLU A 97 -43.71 -61.34 -21.96
N GLN A 98 -42.66 -62.01 -22.47
CA GLN A 98 -41.33 -61.43 -22.59
C GLN A 98 -41.32 -60.21 -23.51
N LEU A 99 -41.96 -60.29 -24.69
CA LEU A 99 -42.07 -59.17 -25.62
C LEU A 99 -42.83 -57.98 -25.01
N LYS A 100 -43.90 -58.25 -24.24
CA LYS A 100 -44.62 -57.21 -23.49
C LYS A 100 -43.73 -56.57 -22.43
N GLY A 101 -42.93 -57.37 -21.71
CA GLY A 101 -41.94 -56.89 -20.75
C GLY A 101 -40.90 -55.97 -21.38
N ASP A 102 -40.35 -56.36 -22.53
CA ASP A 102 -39.40 -55.56 -23.29
C ASP A 102 -40.02 -54.27 -23.84
N GLN A 103 -41.27 -54.33 -24.31
CA GLN A 103 -42.00 -53.16 -24.77
C GLN A 103 -42.18 -52.13 -23.63
N ILE A 104 -42.57 -52.58 -22.44
CA ILE A 104 -42.69 -51.72 -21.26
C ILE A 104 -41.34 -51.12 -20.87
N ARG A 105 -40.27 -51.91 -20.94
CA ARG A 105 -38.91 -51.45 -20.64
C ARG A 105 -38.46 -50.37 -21.62
N ILE A 106 -38.63 -50.59 -22.93
CA ILE A 106 -38.28 -49.64 -23.99
C ILE A 106 -39.09 -48.33 -23.81
N GLN A 107 -40.40 -48.43 -23.60
CA GLN A 107 -41.24 -47.25 -23.34
C GLN A 107 -40.83 -46.51 -22.06
N GLY A 108 -40.44 -47.24 -21.02
CA GLY A 108 -39.92 -46.66 -19.78
C GLY A 108 -38.59 -45.93 -20.00
N GLU A 109 -37.70 -46.47 -20.81
CA GLU A 109 -36.43 -45.85 -21.18
C GLU A 109 -36.62 -44.60 -22.04
N GLU A 110 -37.52 -44.64 -23.02
CA GLU A 110 -37.88 -43.47 -23.84
C GLU A 110 -38.45 -42.34 -22.97
N ARG A 111 -39.40 -42.65 -22.08
CA ARG A 111 -39.96 -41.66 -21.13
C ARG A 111 -38.90 -41.08 -20.20
N ARG A 112 -37.94 -41.91 -19.75
CA ARG A 112 -36.82 -41.40 -18.94
C ARG A 112 -35.92 -40.47 -19.74
N LYS A 113 -35.66 -40.78 -21.01
CA LYS A 113 -34.88 -39.91 -21.89
C LYS A 113 -35.58 -38.57 -22.13
N THR A 114 -36.89 -38.58 -22.42
CA THR A 114 -37.65 -37.33 -22.62
C THR A 114 -37.70 -36.50 -21.34
N LEU A 115 -37.97 -37.11 -20.18
CA LEU A 115 -37.95 -36.41 -18.89
C LEU A 115 -36.57 -35.83 -18.55
N ASN A 116 -35.49 -36.55 -18.87
CA ASN A 116 -34.13 -36.04 -18.68
C ASN A 116 -33.81 -34.86 -19.60
N GLU A 117 -34.32 -34.84 -20.83
CA GLU A 117 -34.14 -33.72 -21.74
C GLU A 117 -34.98 -32.52 -21.33
N GLU A 118 -36.22 -32.73 -20.93
CA GLU A 118 -37.10 -31.69 -20.39
C GLU A 118 -36.50 -31.07 -19.13
N THR A 119 -36.05 -31.87 -18.17
CA THR A 119 -35.41 -31.36 -16.95
C THR A 119 -34.14 -30.56 -17.24
N LYS A 120 -33.31 -30.99 -18.21
CA LYS A 120 -32.16 -30.19 -18.69
C LYS A 120 -32.59 -28.87 -19.30
N GLN A 121 -33.63 -28.86 -20.13
CA GLN A 121 -34.18 -27.62 -20.71
C GLN A 121 -34.75 -26.70 -19.64
N HIS A 122 -35.48 -27.24 -18.67
CA HIS A 122 -36.01 -26.49 -17.53
C HIS A 122 -34.89 -25.90 -16.67
N GLN A 123 -33.84 -26.68 -16.37
CA GLN A 123 -32.69 -26.20 -15.63
C GLN A 123 -31.95 -25.09 -16.40
N ALA A 124 -31.75 -25.24 -17.72
CA ALA A 124 -31.12 -24.23 -18.56
C ALA A 124 -31.95 -22.94 -18.61
N ARG A 125 -33.28 -23.04 -18.74
CA ARG A 125 -34.21 -21.90 -18.70
C ARG A 125 -34.16 -21.19 -17.35
N ALA A 126 -34.17 -21.94 -16.24
CA ALA A 126 -34.07 -21.39 -14.89
C ALA A 126 -32.74 -20.64 -14.68
N GLN A 127 -31.61 -21.25 -15.04
CA GLN A 127 -30.30 -20.60 -14.95
C GLN A 127 -30.21 -19.34 -15.83
N TYR A 128 -30.81 -19.36 -17.02
CA TYR A 128 -30.83 -18.21 -17.91
C TYR A 128 -31.68 -17.06 -17.32
N GLN A 129 -32.84 -17.38 -16.75
CA GLN A 129 -33.68 -16.41 -16.04
C GLN A 129 -32.96 -15.81 -14.83
N ASP A 130 -32.24 -16.62 -14.05
CA ASP A 130 -31.42 -16.15 -12.94
C ASP A 130 -30.31 -15.20 -13.39
N LYS A 131 -29.60 -15.54 -14.47
CA LYS A 131 -28.58 -14.65 -15.06
C LYS A 131 -29.18 -13.32 -15.49
N LEU A 132 -30.33 -13.34 -16.18
CA LEU A 132 -31.03 -12.13 -16.59
C LEU A 132 -31.55 -11.32 -15.41
N ALA A 133 -31.98 -11.97 -14.32
CA ALA A 133 -32.41 -11.28 -13.11
C ALA A 133 -31.24 -10.58 -12.42
N ARG A 134 -30.07 -11.24 -12.33
CA ARG A 134 -28.83 -10.63 -11.82
C ARG A 134 -28.38 -9.46 -12.68
N GLN A 135 -28.38 -9.60 -14.00
CA GLN A 135 -28.04 -8.51 -14.93
C GLN A 135 -28.98 -7.31 -14.78
N ARG A 136 -30.30 -7.53 -14.73
CA ARG A 136 -31.27 -6.45 -14.49
C ARG A 136 -31.04 -5.75 -13.16
N TYR A 137 -30.70 -6.50 -12.11
CA TYR A 137 -30.40 -5.93 -10.79
C TYR A 137 -29.09 -5.12 -10.80
N GLU A 138 -28.04 -5.64 -11.43
CA GLU A 138 -26.77 -4.93 -11.60
C GLU A 138 -26.94 -3.64 -12.41
N ASP A 139 -27.71 -3.67 -13.49
CA ASP A 139 -27.96 -2.49 -14.33
C ASP A 139 -28.79 -1.44 -13.57
N GLN A 140 -29.79 -1.86 -12.77
CA GLN A 140 -30.51 -0.95 -11.88
C GLN A 140 -29.59 -0.30 -10.84
N LEU A 141 -28.68 -1.07 -10.24
CA LEU A 141 -27.72 -0.55 -9.26
C LEU A 141 -26.73 0.42 -9.91
N ARG A 142 -26.20 0.09 -11.09
CA ARG A 142 -25.33 1.00 -11.86
C ARG A 142 -26.07 2.29 -12.21
N GLN A 143 -27.32 2.21 -12.65
CA GLN A 143 -28.12 3.40 -12.93
C GLN A 143 -28.31 4.27 -11.68
N GLN A 144 -28.59 3.68 -10.51
CA GLN A 144 -28.65 4.43 -9.26
C GLN A 144 -27.31 5.08 -8.89
N GLN A 145 -26.20 4.38 -9.08
CA GLN A 145 -24.85 4.91 -8.84
C GLN A 145 -24.56 6.11 -9.74
N LEU A 146 -24.82 5.99 -11.05
CA LEU A 146 -24.63 7.08 -12.00
C LEU A 146 -25.50 8.30 -11.65
N LEU A 147 -26.78 8.09 -11.28
CA LEU A 147 -27.65 9.19 -10.83
C LEU A 147 -27.12 9.86 -9.56
N ASN A 148 -26.61 9.08 -8.60
CA ASN A 148 -26.00 9.62 -7.39
C ASN A 148 -24.72 10.41 -7.68
N GLU A 149 -23.85 9.88 -8.55
CA GLU A 149 -22.64 10.56 -9.01
C GLU A 149 -22.96 11.85 -9.76
N GLU A 150 -23.94 11.85 -10.66
CA GLU A 150 -24.40 13.08 -11.34
C GLU A 150 -24.94 14.11 -10.35
N ASN A 151 -25.69 13.67 -9.33
CA ASN A 151 -26.20 14.56 -8.30
C ASN A 151 -25.08 15.15 -7.44
N LEU A 152 -24.08 14.35 -7.07
CA LEU A 152 -22.89 14.83 -6.36
C LEU A 152 -22.07 15.79 -7.22
N ARG A 153 -21.84 15.47 -8.49
CA ARG A 153 -21.15 16.36 -9.43
C ARG A 153 -21.87 17.68 -9.61
N LYS A 154 -23.20 17.69 -9.73
CA LYS A 154 -24.00 18.92 -9.78
C LYS A 154 -23.87 19.74 -8.48
N GLN A 155 -23.83 19.08 -7.32
CA GLN A 155 -23.59 19.74 -6.04
C GLN A 155 -22.19 20.35 -5.98
N GLU A 156 -21.15 19.58 -6.34
CA GLU A 156 -19.76 20.04 -6.42
C GLU A 156 -19.63 21.22 -7.39
N GLU A 157 -20.20 21.14 -8.58
CA GLU A 157 -20.21 22.25 -9.55
C GLU A 157 -20.93 23.48 -8.99
N SER A 158 -22.03 23.30 -8.25
CA SER A 158 -22.74 24.41 -7.63
C SER A 158 -21.91 25.08 -6.52
N VAL A 159 -21.21 24.30 -5.70
CA VAL A 159 -20.32 24.79 -4.65
C VAL A 159 -19.09 25.47 -5.28
N GLN A 160 -18.49 24.87 -6.29
CA GLN A 160 -17.37 25.46 -7.04
C GLN A 160 -17.77 26.78 -7.68
N LYS A 161 -18.98 26.89 -8.26
CA LYS A 161 -19.50 28.16 -8.79
C LYS A 161 -19.66 29.21 -7.69
N GLN A 162 -20.19 28.83 -6.52
CA GLN A 162 -20.31 29.75 -5.38
C GLN A 162 -18.95 30.20 -4.85
N GLU A 163 -17.99 29.28 -4.71
CA GLU A 163 -16.63 29.60 -4.30
C GLU A 163 -15.90 30.46 -5.32
N ALA A 164 -16.05 30.18 -6.63
CA ALA A 164 -15.48 30.99 -7.68
C ALA A 164 -16.06 32.42 -7.67
N MET A 165 -17.37 32.58 -7.46
CA MET A 165 -17.97 33.91 -7.31
C MET A 165 -17.44 34.65 -6.07
N ARG A 166 -17.26 33.95 -4.93
CA ARG A 166 -16.67 34.53 -3.72
C ARG A 166 -15.20 34.92 -3.92
N LYS A 167 -14.41 34.08 -4.58
CA LYS A 167 -13.02 34.37 -4.90
C LYS A 167 -12.91 35.57 -5.85
N ALA A 168 -13.70 35.58 -6.93
CA ALA A 168 -13.71 36.68 -7.89
C ALA A 168 -14.13 38.02 -7.25
N THR A 169 -15.10 38.01 -6.32
CA THR A 169 -15.48 39.23 -5.58
C THR A 169 -14.38 39.71 -4.65
N ILE A 170 -13.74 38.81 -3.89
CA ILE A 170 -12.61 39.17 -3.02
C ILE A 170 -11.42 39.66 -3.84
N GLU A 171 -11.08 38.99 -4.94
CA GLU A 171 -10.01 39.41 -5.86
C GLU A 171 -10.29 40.79 -6.42
N HIS A 172 -11.52 41.05 -6.87
CA HIS A 172 -11.92 42.36 -7.36
C HIS A 172 -11.82 43.45 -6.27
N GLU A 173 -12.26 43.17 -5.05
CA GLU A 173 -12.12 44.09 -3.92
C GLU A 173 -10.64 44.37 -3.59
N MET A 174 -9.80 43.34 -3.58
CA MET A 174 -8.38 43.46 -3.31
C MET A 174 -7.66 44.23 -4.42
N GLU A 175 -8.00 43.98 -5.69
CA GLU A 175 -7.48 44.75 -6.82
C GLU A 175 -7.87 46.22 -6.72
N LEU A 176 -9.12 46.52 -6.36
CA LEU A 176 -9.57 47.90 -6.17
C LEU A 176 -8.84 48.56 -4.99
N ARG A 177 -8.66 47.86 -3.87
CA ARG A 177 -7.86 48.37 -2.73
C ARG A 177 -6.42 48.61 -3.13
N HIS A 178 -5.80 47.67 -3.82
CA HIS A 178 -4.43 47.80 -4.30
C HIS A 178 -4.27 48.98 -5.27
N LYS A 179 -5.20 49.16 -6.20
CA LYS A 179 -5.22 50.33 -7.11
C LYS A 179 -5.38 51.63 -6.32
N ASN A 180 -6.26 51.68 -5.33
CA ASN A 180 -6.44 52.87 -4.49
C ASN A 180 -5.19 53.18 -3.65
N GLU A 181 -4.55 52.16 -3.07
CA GLU A 181 -3.31 52.30 -2.31
C GLU A 181 -2.16 52.77 -3.18
N LEU A 182 -2.00 52.18 -4.37
CA LEU A 182 -1.01 52.63 -5.35
C LEU A 182 -1.23 54.09 -5.72
N MET A 183 -2.46 54.49 -6.02
CA MET A 183 -2.77 55.89 -6.36
C MET A 183 -2.48 56.85 -5.19
N ARG A 184 -2.74 56.44 -3.94
CA ARG A 184 -2.39 57.22 -2.74
C ARG A 184 -0.89 57.34 -2.54
N ILE A 185 -0.15 56.23 -2.65
CA ILE A 185 1.31 56.19 -2.52
C ILE A 185 1.94 57.02 -3.64
N GLU A 186 1.45 56.91 -4.87
CA GLU A 186 1.90 57.74 -5.98
C GLU A 186 1.65 59.22 -5.74
N ALA A 187 0.47 59.60 -5.24
CA ALA A 187 0.17 60.99 -4.91
C ALA A 187 1.07 61.50 -3.77
N GLU A 188 1.26 60.71 -2.72
CA GLU A 188 2.10 61.06 -1.58
C GLU A 188 3.58 61.17 -1.96
N THR A 189 4.11 60.21 -2.72
CA THR A 189 5.49 60.25 -3.22
C THR A 189 5.72 61.44 -4.15
N LYS A 190 4.78 61.73 -5.05
CA LYS A 190 4.82 62.94 -5.91
C LYS A 190 4.76 64.22 -5.07
N ALA A 191 3.95 64.27 -4.00
CA ALA A 191 3.88 65.42 -3.11
C ALA A 191 5.17 65.60 -2.30
N ARG A 192 5.70 64.54 -1.69
CA ARG A 192 6.98 64.53 -0.98
C ARG A 192 8.12 64.97 -1.89
N ALA A 193 8.18 64.47 -3.12
CA ALA A 193 9.19 64.88 -4.09
C ALA A 193 9.11 66.38 -4.45
N ARG A 194 7.93 67.01 -4.41
CA ARG A 194 7.79 68.47 -4.60
C ARG A 194 8.25 69.23 -3.37
N VAL A 195 7.83 68.79 -2.18
CA VAL A 195 8.23 69.39 -0.89
C VAL A 195 9.76 69.34 -0.71
N GLU A 196 10.40 68.22 -1.04
CA GLU A 196 11.85 68.09 -0.98
C GLU A 196 12.58 69.01 -1.96
N ARG A 197 11.99 69.29 -3.13
CA ARG A 197 12.55 70.26 -4.09
C ARG A 197 12.45 71.69 -3.57
N GLU A 198 11.30 72.06 -3.04
CA GLU A 198 11.05 73.41 -2.51
C GLU A 198 11.85 73.67 -1.21
N ASN A 199 12.02 72.64 -0.37
CA ASN A 199 12.76 72.74 0.89
C ASN A 199 14.26 72.49 0.75
N ALA A 200 14.77 72.14 -0.44
CA ALA A 200 16.19 71.84 -0.63
C ALA A 200 17.10 72.99 -0.21
N ASP A 201 16.69 74.23 -0.51
CA ASP A 201 17.49 75.42 -0.21
C ASP A 201 17.45 75.76 1.29
N ILE A 202 16.27 75.67 1.92
CA ILE A 202 16.12 75.85 3.38
C ILE A 202 16.93 74.80 4.15
N ILE A 203 16.90 73.54 3.71
CA ILE A 203 17.66 72.45 4.34
C ILE A 203 19.16 72.68 4.21
N ARG A 204 19.64 73.15 3.05
CA ARG A 204 21.06 73.50 2.87
C ARG A 204 21.48 74.62 3.82
N GLU A 205 20.64 75.64 3.98
CA GLU A 205 20.90 76.73 4.91
C GLU A 205 20.90 76.25 6.36
N GLN A 206 19.93 75.42 6.77
CA GLN A 206 19.90 74.82 8.10
C GLN A 206 21.12 73.93 8.37
N ILE A 207 21.56 73.10 7.40
CA ILE A 207 22.77 72.27 7.54
C ILE A 207 24.00 73.15 7.74
N ARG A 208 24.11 74.26 7.00
CA ARG A 208 25.23 75.22 7.16
C ARG A 208 25.21 75.88 8.54
N LEU A 209 24.04 76.37 8.99
CA LEU A 209 23.88 76.98 10.30
C LEU A 209 24.19 75.99 11.42
N LYS A 210 23.61 74.79 11.36
CA LYS A 210 23.83 73.72 12.34
C LYS A 210 25.30 73.27 12.37
N ALA A 211 25.99 73.22 11.23
CA ALA A 211 27.42 72.93 11.18
C ALA A 211 28.25 74.04 11.82
N ALA A 212 27.88 75.31 11.65
CA ALA A 212 28.55 76.45 12.28
C ALA A 212 28.34 76.44 13.81
N GLU A 213 27.11 76.22 14.28
CA GLU A 213 26.77 76.10 15.70
C GLU A 213 27.49 74.91 16.36
N HIS A 214 27.53 73.75 15.70
CA HIS A 214 28.27 72.60 16.22
C HIS A 214 29.76 72.88 16.34
N ARG A 215 30.38 73.58 15.38
CA ARG A 215 31.79 73.98 15.47
C ARG A 215 32.03 74.89 16.68
N GLN A 216 31.16 75.87 16.90
CA GLN A 216 31.25 76.77 18.05
C GLN A 216 31.10 76.00 19.37
N THR A 217 30.09 75.12 19.47
CA THR A 217 29.83 74.29 20.65
C THR A 217 31.02 73.38 20.98
N VAL A 218 31.64 72.79 19.96
CA VAL A 218 32.84 71.95 20.14
C VAL A 218 34.03 72.80 20.61
N LEU A 219 34.24 73.99 20.04
CA LEU A 219 35.32 74.87 20.47
C LEU A 219 35.12 75.40 21.89
N GLU A 220 33.88 75.71 22.27
CA GLU A 220 33.53 76.10 23.64
C GLU A 220 33.75 74.95 24.60
N SER A 221 33.19 73.77 24.33
CA SER A 221 33.40 72.59 25.19
C SER A 221 34.87 72.21 25.35
N ILE A 222 35.70 72.34 24.31
CA ILE A 222 37.16 72.14 24.42
C ILE A 222 37.80 73.18 25.34
N LYS A 223 37.41 74.46 25.25
CA LYS A 223 37.93 75.51 26.13
C LYS A 223 37.50 75.32 27.58
N THR A 224 36.22 75.00 27.83
CA THR A 224 35.72 74.77 29.19
C THR A 224 36.35 73.52 29.80
N ALA A 225 36.43 72.41 29.03
CA ALA A 225 37.12 71.22 29.48
C ALA A 225 38.61 71.51 29.75
N GLY A 226 39.31 72.19 28.84
CA GLY A 226 40.72 72.56 29.03
C GLY A 226 40.97 73.45 30.24
N ALA A 227 40.07 74.39 30.54
CA ALA A 227 40.15 75.23 31.74
C ALA A 227 39.93 74.44 33.03
N VAL A 228 38.87 73.62 33.09
CA VAL A 228 38.55 72.80 34.28
C VAL A 228 39.62 71.73 34.52
N PHE A 229 40.11 71.07 33.47
CA PHE A 229 41.23 70.14 33.58
C PHE A 229 42.54 70.85 33.95
N GLY A 230 42.80 72.05 33.42
CA GLY A 230 43.98 72.84 33.75
C GLY A 230 43.99 73.31 35.21
N GLU A 231 42.86 73.80 35.72
CA GLU A 231 42.69 74.18 37.12
C GLU A 231 42.76 72.97 38.04
N GLY A 232 42.09 71.86 37.69
CA GLY A 232 42.13 70.61 38.43
C GLY A 232 43.53 70.01 38.50
N PHE A 233 44.29 70.04 37.40
CA PHE A 233 45.68 69.57 37.37
C PHE A 233 46.61 70.48 38.17
N ARG A 234 46.43 71.81 38.09
CA ARG A 234 47.21 72.77 38.89
C ARG A 234 46.95 72.59 40.39
N ALA A 235 45.70 72.38 40.79
CA ALA A 235 45.33 72.07 42.17
C ALA A 235 45.85 70.71 42.64
N PHE A 236 45.92 69.72 41.74
CA PHE A 236 46.46 68.40 42.05
C PHE A 236 47.98 68.41 42.23
N VAL A 237 48.72 69.12 41.37
CA VAL A 237 50.19 69.20 41.44
C VAL A 237 50.67 70.09 42.60
N SER A 238 49.87 71.08 43.01
CA SER A 238 50.24 71.97 44.12
C SER A 238 50.06 71.34 45.51
N ASP A 239 49.19 70.33 45.66
CA ASP A 239 48.98 69.61 46.92
C ASP A 239 49.83 68.32 46.98
N TRP A 240 50.97 68.40 47.67
CA TRP A 240 51.85 67.24 47.88
C TRP A 240 51.15 66.05 48.53
N ASP A 241 50.14 66.28 49.38
CA ASP A 241 49.36 65.21 50.03
C ASP A 241 48.49 64.43 49.02
N LYS A 242 47.93 65.12 48.01
CA LYS A 242 47.11 64.46 46.97
C LYS A 242 47.97 63.69 45.98
N VAL A 243 49.14 64.22 45.63
CA VAL A 243 50.11 63.52 44.78
C VAL A 243 50.65 62.28 45.49
N THR A 244 51.00 62.38 46.76
CA THR A 244 51.53 61.23 47.51
C THR A 244 50.47 60.17 47.74
N ALA A 245 49.22 60.54 48.08
CA ALA A 245 48.12 59.59 48.25
C ALA A 245 47.79 58.82 46.97
N THR A 246 47.81 59.47 45.81
CA THR A 246 47.56 58.83 44.51
C THR A 246 48.71 57.93 44.08
N VAL A 247 49.97 58.35 44.27
CA VAL A 247 51.13 57.50 44.02
C VAL A 247 51.13 56.29 44.95
N ALA A 248 50.83 56.49 46.23
CA ALA A 248 50.66 55.40 47.20
C ALA A 248 49.51 54.48 46.80
N GLY A 249 48.37 55.02 46.37
CA GLY A 249 47.23 54.23 45.89
C GLY A 249 47.54 53.40 44.64
N LEU A 250 48.20 53.98 43.64
CA LEU A 250 48.61 53.28 42.41
C LEU A 250 49.64 52.18 42.69
N THR A 251 50.60 52.45 43.57
CA THR A 251 51.59 51.44 43.99
C THR A 251 50.95 50.32 44.79
N LEU A 252 50.03 50.62 45.72
CA LEU A 252 49.25 49.61 46.44
C LEU A 252 48.40 48.76 45.49
N LEU A 253 47.78 49.37 44.48
CA LEU A 253 47.00 48.66 43.47
C LEU A 253 47.90 47.73 42.65
N ALA A 254 49.06 48.21 42.20
CA ALA A 254 50.03 47.40 41.47
C ALA A 254 50.54 46.22 42.31
N VAL A 255 50.90 46.46 43.58
CA VAL A 255 51.31 45.41 44.54
C VAL A 255 50.16 44.43 44.80
N GLY A 256 48.93 44.91 44.94
CA GLY A 256 47.73 44.10 45.13
C GLY A 256 47.48 43.15 43.96
N VAL A 257 47.56 43.65 42.72
CA VAL A 257 47.38 42.83 41.52
C VAL A 257 48.50 41.80 41.38
N TYR A 258 49.76 42.20 41.63
CA TYR A 258 50.90 41.30 41.49
C TYR A 258 50.92 40.19 42.56
N SER A 259 50.61 40.55 43.80
CA SER A 259 50.51 39.60 44.91
C SER A 259 49.35 38.61 44.70
N ALA A 260 48.17 39.07 44.29
CA ALA A 260 47.02 38.21 44.01
C ALA A 260 47.30 37.20 42.89
N ARG A 261 47.98 37.63 41.81
CA ARG A 261 48.35 36.76 40.70
C ARG A 261 49.33 35.65 41.12
N ASN A 262 50.27 35.96 42.01
CA ASN A 262 51.23 34.95 42.50
C ASN A 262 50.62 34.05 43.57
N ALA A 263 49.80 34.59 44.48
CA ALA A 263 49.15 33.83 45.54
C ALA A 263 48.19 32.77 44.97
N THR A 264 47.38 33.13 43.97
CA THR A 264 46.46 32.20 43.30
C THR A 264 47.18 31.05 42.61
N GLY A 265 48.34 31.30 41.99
CA GLY A 265 49.15 30.26 41.36
C GLY A 265 49.74 29.25 42.35
N VAL A 266 50.18 29.70 43.53
CA VAL A 266 50.72 28.81 44.58
C VAL A 266 49.60 28.01 45.24
N ALA A 267 48.47 28.64 45.57
CA ALA A 267 47.32 27.97 46.15
C ALA A 267 46.76 26.88 45.22
N GLY A 268 46.63 27.15 43.92
CA GLY A 268 46.21 26.16 42.93
C GLY A 268 47.13 24.92 42.89
N ARG A 269 48.46 25.13 42.90
CA ARG A 269 49.43 24.02 42.94
C ARG A 269 49.40 23.23 44.25
N TYR A 270 49.16 23.90 45.37
CA TYR A 270 49.03 23.23 46.67
C TYR A 270 47.81 22.31 46.72
N ILE A 271 46.68 22.77 46.18
CA ILE A 271 45.45 21.98 46.07
C ILE A 271 45.64 20.81 45.08
N GLU A 272 46.29 21.05 43.93
CA GLU A 272 46.62 20.01 42.94
C GLU A 272 47.54 18.91 43.51
N ALA A 273 48.46 19.26 44.42
CA ALA A 273 49.32 18.28 45.09
C ALA A 273 48.56 17.41 46.12
N ARG A 274 47.40 17.87 46.63
CA ARG A 274 46.64 17.19 47.68
C ARG A 274 45.49 16.33 47.14
N LEU A 275 44.93 16.67 45.97
CA LEU A 275 43.66 16.11 45.46
C LEU A 275 43.76 15.09 44.31
N GLY A 276 44.96 14.58 44.01
CA GLY A 276 45.07 13.33 43.25
C GLY A 276 45.99 13.42 42.05
N LYS A 277 47.16 12.83 42.19
CA LYS A 277 47.91 12.31 41.06
C LYS A 277 47.68 10.79 41.02
N PRO A 278 46.90 10.25 40.06
CA PRO A 278 46.88 8.80 39.87
C PRO A 278 48.28 8.34 39.44
N SER A 279 48.76 7.26 40.06
CA SER A 279 50.08 6.67 39.82
C SER A 279 50.13 6.07 38.42
N LEU A 280 50.48 6.90 37.45
CA LEU A 280 50.68 6.44 36.08
C LEU A 280 52.04 5.76 36.00
N VAL A 281 52.01 4.44 35.87
CA VAL A 281 53.13 3.58 35.47
C VAL A 281 53.64 4.04 34.12
N ARG A 282 54.59 4.95 34.20
CA ARG A 282 55.69 5.22 33.29
C ARG A 282 56.65 5.98 34.17
N GLU A 283 57.92 5.63 34.15
CA GLU A 283 58.95 6.46 34.77
C GLU A 283 58.95 7.82 34.06
N THR A 284 58.06 8.72 34.48
CA THR A 284 58.02 10.07 33.95
C THR A 284 59.20 10.77 34.57
N SER A 285 60.15 11.14 33.73
CA SER A 285 61.31 11.98 34.01
C SER A 285 60.89 13.42 34.38
N ARG A 286 60.00 13.57 35.36
CA ARG A 286 59.57 14.87 35.89
C ARG A 286 60.14 14.97 37.29
N PHE A 287 61.20 15.75 37.44
CA PHE A 287 61.80 16.03 38.74
C PHE A 287 60.76 16.73 39.63
N THR A 288 60.25 16.00 40.62
CA THR A 288 59.43 16.60 41.67
C THR A 288 60.37 17.02 42.80
N VAL A 289 60.31 18.28 43.22
CA VAL A 289 61.21 18.83 44.26
C VAL A 289 61.16 18.00 45.55
N ALA A 290 59.99 17.45 45.90
CA ALA A 290 59.82 16.56 47.06
C ALA A 290 60.53 15.19 46.93
N GLU A 291 60.73 14.69 45.70
CA GLU A 291 61.41 13.41 45.44
C GLU A 291 62.94 13.58 45.41
N ALA A 292 63.41 14.74 44.95
CA ALA A 292 64.83 15.14 45.00
C ALA A 292 65.36 15.24 46.43
N VAL A 293 64.51 15.65 47.38
CA VAL A 293 64.87 15.69 48.81
C VAL A 293 64.90 14.30 49.44
N LYS A 294 64.00 13.37 49.04
CA LYS A 294 63.95 12.02 49.62
C LYS A 294 65.05 11.08 49.10
N HIS A 295 65.47 11.20 47.85
CA HIS A 295 66.51 10.33 47.25
C HIS A 295 67.53 11.13 46.43
N PRO A 296 68.46 11.86 47.08
CA PRO A 296 69.39 12.77 46.41
C PRO A 296 70.41 12.04 45.51
N ILE A 297 70.87 10.86 45.94
CA ILE A 297 71.91 10.11 45.21
C ILE A 297 71.34 9.48 43.93
N LYS A 298 70.11 8.95 43.97
CA LYS A 298 69.44 8.37 42.79
C LYS A 298 69.07 9.44 41.77
N THR A 299 68.64 10.63 42.23
CA THR A 299 68.33 11.77 41.36
C THR A 299 69.57 12.37 40.71
N ALA A 300 70.69 12.51 41.44
CA ALA A 300 71.96 12.97 40.87
C ALA A 300 72.51 12.01 39.79
N LYS A 301 72.41 10.69 40.02
CA LYS A 301 72.83 9.67 39.03
C LYS A 301 71.96 9.71 37.75
N ARG A 302 70.65 9.96 37.90
CA ARG A 302 69.70 10.12 36.77
C ARG A 302 69.88 11.44 36.00
N LEU A 303 70.32 12.51 36.68
CA LEU A 303 70.61 13.79 36.03
C LEU A 303 71.87 13.71 35.15
N LYS A 304 72.82 12.83 35.52
CA LYS A 304 74.10 12.64 34.82
C LYS A 304 74.03 11.62 33.68
N SER A 305 72.98 10.80 33.60
CA SER A 305 72.77 9.89 32.46
C SER A 305 72.24 10.66 31.24
N LYS A 306 72.95 10.60 30.11
CA LYS A 306 72.49 11.16 28.83
C LYS A 306 71.21 10.43 28.39
N PRO A 307 70.18 11.12 27.88
CA PRO A 307 69.02 10.46 27.30
C PRO A 307 69.48 9.65 26.09
N GLN A 308 69.30 8.33 26.11
CA GLN A 308 69.58 7.48 24.95
C GLN A 308 68.66 7.90 23.80
N ASP A 309 69.27 8.20 22.65
CA ASP A 309 68.55 8.51 21.42
C ASP A 309 67.87 7.22 20.94
N ALA A 310 66.54 7.23 20.87
CA ALA A 310 65.75 6.02 20.67
C ALA A 310 65.85 5.45 19.23
N LEU A 311 66.70 6.03 18.38
CA LEU A 311 66.96 5.62 17.00
C LEU A 311 68.43 5.23 16.75
N GLU A 312 69.29 5.26 17.76
CA GLU A 312 70.70 4.88 17.62
C GLU A 312 70.80 3.35 17.46
N GLY A 313 70.90 2.88 16.21
CA GLY A 313 71.05 1.46 15.85
C GLY A 313 69.95 0.88 14.95
N VAL A 314 68.96 1.66 14.53
CA VAL A 314 67.93 1.21 13.58
C VAL A 314 68.21 1.82 12.20
N VAL A 315 68.54 1.00 11.21
CA VAL A 315 68.74 1.46 9.83
C VAL A 315 67.37 1.70 9.19
N LEU A 316 66.93 2.95 9.18
CA LEU A 316 65.71 3.40 8.52
C LEU A 316 66.05 4.00 7.14
N SER A 317 65.11 3.94 6.20
CA SER A 317 65.25 4.69 4.96
C SER A 317 65.14 6.20 5.27
N PRO A 318 65.95 7.06 4.62
CA PRO A 318 66.09 8.46 5.01
C PRO A 318 64.76 9.24 5.04
N SER A 319 63.81 8.88 4.17
CA SER A 319 62.49 9.52 4.13
C SER A 319 61.58 9.15 5.32
N LEU A 320 61.80 8.00 5.95
CA LEU A 320 61.05 7.59 7.14
C LEU A 320 61.64 8.22 8.40
N GLU A 321 62.97 8.35 8.46
CA GLU A 321 63.67 8.97 9.58
C GLU A 321 63.27 10.44 9.73
N GLU A 322 63.26 11.22 8.64
CA GLU A 322 62.84 12.61 8.65
C GLU A 322 61.41 12.77 9.19
N ARG A 323 60.47 11.93 8.75
CA ARG A 323 59.09 11.97 9.22
C ARG A 323 58.96 11.65 10.70
N VAL A 324 59.67 10.63 11.18
CA VAL A 324 59.62 10.24 12.60
C VAL A 324 60.25 11.34 13.46
N ARG A 325 61.34 11.96 12.98
CA ARG A 325 62.02 13.06 13.66
C ARG A 325 61.16 14.32 13.71
N ASP A 326 60.50 14.67 12.61
CA ASP A 326 59.56 15.79 12.54
C ASP A 326 58.35 15.57 13.43
N ILE A 327 57.79 14.36 13.45
CA ILE A 327 56.70 14.02 14.38
C ILE A 327 57.19 14.14 15.82
N ALA A 328 58.40 13.68 16.15
CA ALA A 328 58.95 13.79 17.49
C ALA A 328 59.15 15.26 17.91
N ILE A 329 59.67 16.11 17.03
CA ILE A 329 59.87 17.55 17.27
C ILE A 329 58.52 18.27 17.37
N ALA A 330 57.59 17.98 16.46
CA ALA A 330 56.24 18.56 16.46
C ALA A 330 55.48 18.18 17.73
N THR A 331 55.56 16.91 18.15
CA THR A 331 54.92 16.44 19.40
C THR A 331 55.56 17.06 20.63
N ARG A 332 56.89 17.29 20.62
CA ARG A 332 57.58 17.98 21.70
C ARG A 332 57.16 19.45 21.80
N ASN A 333 57.06 20.13 20.66
CA ASN A 333 56.67 21.54 20.60
C ASN A 333 55.19 21.76 20.96
N THR A 334 54.29 20.89 20.52
CA THR A 334 52.86 20.96 20.87
C THR A 334 52.62 20.70 22.36
N ARG A 335 53.39 19.79 22.98
CA ARG A 335 53.38 19.57 24.44
C ARG A 335 53.85 20.79 25.23
N GLN A 336 54.85 21.51 24.73
CA GLN A 336 55.39 22.69 25.40
C GLN A 336 54.48 23.92 25.27
N LYS A 337 53.68 24.00 24.20
CA LYS A 337 52.76 25.11 23.94
C LYS A 337 51.27 24.84 24.25
N GLN A 338 50.93 23.72 24.92
CA GLN A 338 49.55 23.34 25.32
C GLN A 338 48.49 23.54 24.23
N ALA A 339 48.77 23.10 23.00
CA ALA A 339 47.90 23.28 21.84
C ALA A 339 47.12 22.00 21.48
N TYR A 340 46.29 21.47 22.40
CA TYR A 340 45.32 20.41 22.09
C TYR A 340 43.91 21.01 22.01
N ARG A 341 43.64 21.79 20.96
CA ARG A 341 42.28 22.22 20.63
C ARG A 341 41.85 21.91 19.19
N ASN A 342 42.79 21.82 18.24
CA ASN A 342 42.45 21.61 16.83
C ASN A 342 43.32 20.50 16.23
N ILE A 343 42.92 19.23 16.38
CA ILE A 343 43.58 18.08 15.73
C ILE A 343 42.70 17.48 14.61
N SER A 344 41.44 17.86 14.51
CA SER A 344 40.50 17.30 13.53
C SER A 344 40.66 17.79 12.08
N ASP A 345 41.27 18.97 11.83
CA ASP A 345 41.29 19.55 10.47
C ASP A 345 42.50 19.17 9.62
N VAL A 346 43.64 18.78 10.22
CA VAL A 346 44.88 18.56 9.46
C VAL A 346 44.92 17.18 8.77
N ALA A 347 44.12 16.21 9.21
CA ALA A 347 44.07 14.88 8.60
C ALA A 347 43.23 14.81 7.30
N LEU A 348 42.39 15.81 7.03
CA LEU A 348 41.51 15.83 5.85
C LEU A 348 42.12 16.56 4.64
N GLN A 349 43.07 17.47 4.84
CA GLN A 349 43.65 18.27 3.75
C GLN A 349 44.58 17.46 2.82
N ASN A 350 45.17 16.35 3.30
CA ASN A 350 46.21 15.61 2.58
C ASN A 350 45.68 14.46 1.69
N ARG A 351 44.36 14.30 1.57
CA ARG A 351 43.73 13.35 0.64
C ARG A 351 43.24 13.96 -0.69
N ARG A 352 43.39 15.27 -0.88
CA ARG A 352 42.92 15.99 -2.09
C ARG A 352 43.97 16.25 -3.18
N CYS A 353 45.23 15.87 -2.97
CA CYS A 353 46.29 15.99 -3.97
C CYS A 353 46.83 14.61 -4.37
N ARG A 354 45.99 13.81 -5.03
CA ARG A 354 46.39 12.67 -5.88
C ARG A 354 45.19 12.24 -6.73
N TRP A 355 45.01 12.95 -7.84
CA TRP A 355 44.47 12.47 -9.11
C TRP A 355 45.22 13.23 -10.20
#